data_AF-A0A5M9TVU9-F1
#
_entry.id   AF-A0A5M9TVU9-F1
#
_cell.length_a   1.000
_cell.length_b   1.000
_cell.length_c   1.000
_cell.angle_alpha   90.00
_cell.angle_beta   90.00
_cell.angle_gamma   90.00
#
_symmetry.space_group_name_H-M   'P 1'
#
loop_
_entity.id
_entity.type
_entity.pdbx_description
1 polymer ?
#
loop_
_entity_poly.entity_id
_entity_poly.type
_entity_poly.pdbx_seq_one_letter_code
_entity_poly.pdbx_strand_id
1 'polypeptide(L)'
;MWDVSAHVGQLVTILIMAVALGLDAFSLGIGIGMKGIRLRDVLRISTVTALFHIIMPLIGMYMGKYVSSLLGDITTYAAGGLLVLLGGHMILNAFREGDTKLVNHRSLLGVVLFSLSVSVDSFSVGVSLGMFSSNLILTVLAFGVCGGVMSVMGLLLGRRVSQNLGDYGEAIGGAILLAFGLLFIF
;
A
#
# COMPACT_ATOMS: atom_id res chain seq x y z
N MET A 1 26.20 11.58 -15.58
CA MET A 1 25.57 12.46 -14.55
C MET A 1 24.05 12.46 -14.68
N TRP A 2 23.49 12.61 -15.89
CA TRP A 2 22.04 12.52 -16.13
C TRP A 2 21.41 11.17 -15.76
N ASP A 3 22.05 10.04 -16.11
CA ASP A 3 21.53 8.71 -15.77
C ASP A 3 21.48 8.44 -14.26
N VAL A 4 22.48 8.95 -13.52
CA VAL A 4 22.55 8.79 -12.06
C VAL A 4 21.40 9.54 -11.39
N SER A 5 21.11 10.77 -11.83
CA SER A 5 19.97 11.53 -11.31
C SER A 5 18.61 10.87 -11.61
N ALA A 6 18.44 10.28 -12.78
CA ALA A 6 17.21 9.57 -13.14
C ALA A 6 16.97 8.33 -12.27
N HIS A 7 18.02 7.52 -12.02
CA HIS A 7 17.91 6.34 -11.16
C HIS A 7 17.65 6.72 -9.69
N VAL A 8 18.27 7.79 -9.21
CA VAL A 8 18.03 8.31 -7.85
C VAL A 8 16.60 8.82 -7.71
N GLY A 9 16.08 9.56 -8.70
CA GLY A 9 14.69 10.02 -8.70
C GLY A 9 13.69 8.86 -8.65
N GLN A 10 13.92 7.83 -9.46
CA GLN A 10 13.09 6.63 -9.47
C GLN A 10 13.10 5.90 -8.12
N LEU A 11 14.28 5.72 -7.53
CA LEU A 11 14.44 5.11 -6.21
C LEU A 11 13.65 5.86 -5.14
N VAL A 12 13.79 7.19 -5.10
CA VAL A 12 13.09 8.04 -4.14
C VAL A 12 11.59 7.92 -4.30
N THR A 13 11.07 8.00 -5.52
CA THR A 13 9.63 7.82 -5.80
C THR A 13 9.12 6.47 -5.30
N ILE A 14 9.82 5.38 -5.62
CA ILE A 14 9.40 4.03 -5.20
C ILE A 14 9.40 3.90 -3.68
N LEU A 15 10.41 4.43 -2.98
CA LEU A 15 10.49 4.40 -1.53
C LEU A 15 9.36 5.21 -0.88
N ILE A 16 9.06 6.40 -1.38
CA ILE A 16 7.97 7.22 -0.85
C ILE A 16 6.63 6.50 -1.06
N MET A 17 6.40 5.91 -2.23
CA MET A 17 5.18 5.13 -2.53
C MET A 17 5.08 3.87 -1.65
N ALA A 18 6.20 3.17 -1.42
CA ALA A 18 6.26 2.02 -0.54
C ALA A 18 5.91 2.38 0.91
N VAL A 19 6.37 3.54 1.38
CA VAL A 19 6.01 4.07 2.70
C VAL A 19 4.53 4.45 2.73
N ALA A 20 4.02 5.15 1.70
CA ALA A 20 2.62 5.56 1.63
C ALA A 20 1.64 4.36 1.72
N LEU A 21 1.93 3.29 1.00
CA LEU A 21 1.15 2.04 1.08
C LEU A 21 1.37 1.30 2.39
N GLY A 22 2.60 1.32 2.92
CA GLY A 22 2.88 0.80 4.25
C GLY A 22 2.06 1.49 5.34
N LEU A 23 1.75 2.79 5.20
CA LEU A 23 0.92 3.53 6.16
C LEU A 23 -0.52 3.00 6.23
N ASP A 24 -1.06 2.44 5.16
CA ASP A 24 -2.36 1.75 5.19
C ASP A 24 -2.27 0.47 6.04
N ALA A 25 -1.26 -0.37 5.79
CA ALA A 25 -0.99 -1.57 6.60
C ALA A 25 -0.70 -1.24 8.07
N PHE A 26 -0.07 -0.11 8.33
CA PHE A 26 0.13 0.44 9.68
C PHE A 26 -1.20 0.84 10.32
N SER A 27 -2.02 1.62 9.62
CA SER A 27 -3.33 2.10 10.07
C SER A 27 -4.24 0.95 10.48
N LEU A 28 -4.48 0.03 9.54
CA LEU A 28 -5.32 -1.14 9.75
C LEU A 28 -4.71 -2.10 10.78
N GLY A 29 -3.38 -2.14 10.86
CA GLY A 29 -2.63 -2.85 11.89
C GLY A 29 -2.91 -2.33 13.30
N ILE A 30 -3.01 -1.00 13.50
CA ILE A 30 -3.39 -0.40 14.79
C ILE A 30 -4.76 -0.90 15.21
N GLY A 31 -5.76 -0.83 14.32
CA GLY A 31 -7.13 -1.26 14.62
C GLY A 31 -7.23 -2.74 15.03
N ILE A 32 -6.46 -3.63 14.40
CA ILE A 32 -6.38 -5.03 14.83
C ILE A 32 -5.58 -5.18 16.14
N GLY A 33 -4.47 -4.45 16.29
CA GLY A 33 -3.63 -4.47 17.49
C GLY A 33 -4.41 -4.13 18.76
N MET A 34 -5.33 -3.17 18.67
CA MET A 34 -6.22 -2.73 19.76
C MET A 34 -7.13 -3.84 20.28
N LYS A 35 -7.38 -4.90 19.50
CA LYS A 35 -8.16 -6.07 19.93
C LYS A 35 -7.38 -7.03 20.85
N GLY A 36 -6.15 -6.69 21.25
CA GLY A 36 -5.37 -7.45 22.22
C GLY A 36 -4.77 -8.74 21.65
N ILE A 37 -4.17 -8.67 20.47
CA ILE A 37 -3.57 -9.83 19.78
C ILE A 37 -2.28 -10.33 20.44
N ARG A 38 -1.93 -11.61 20.23
CA ARG A 38 -0.67 -12.19 20.74
C ARG A 38 0.48 -11.90 19.78
N LEU A 39 1.73 -11.98 20.27
CA LEU A 39 2.91 -11.79 19.41
C LEU A 39 3.01 -12.79 18.26
N ARG A 40 2.46 -14.01 18.44
CA ARG A 40 2.34 -14.99 17.36
C ARG A 40 1.40 -14.53 16.25
N ASP A 41 0.31 -13.84 16.60
CA ASP A 41 -0.62 -13.29 15.63
C ASP A 41 0.01 -12.11 14.88
N VAL A 42 0.81 -11.28 15.58
CA VAL A 42 1.59 -10.20 14.96
C VAL A 42 2.50 -10.74 13.86
N LEU A 43 3.32 -11.75 14.18
CA LEU A 43 4.24 -12.37 13.21
C LEU A 43 3.48 -13.01 12.05
N ARG A 44 2.38 -13.71 12.34
CA ARG A 44 1.58 -14.38 11.32
C ARG A 44 0.89 -13.40 10.38
N ILE A 45 0.26 -12.35 10.91
CA ILE A 45 -0.43 -11.34 10.10
C ILE A 45 0.60 -10.58 9.25
N SER A 46 1.64 -10.01 9.88
CA SER A 46 2.65 -9.24 9.17
C SER A 46 3.39 -10.04 8.09
N THR A 47 3.66 -11.33 8.30
CA THR A 47 4.28 -12.19 7.27
C THR A 47 3.34 -12.34 6.08
N VAL A 48 2.05 -12.59 6.31
CA VAL A 48 1.07 -12.74 5.22
C VAL A 48 0.84 -11.41 4.52
N THR A 49 0.78 -10.29 5.25
CA THR A 49 0.69 -8.93 4.69
C THR A 49 1.92 -8.61 3.82
N ALA A 50 3.14 -8.90 4.29
CA ALA A 50 4.37 -8.70 3.53
C ALA A 50 4.36 -9.51 2.22
N LEU A 51 3.92 -10.77 2.28
CA LEU A 51 3.80 -11.61 1.08
C LEU A 51 2.79 -11.03 0.08
N PHE A 52 1.63 -10.56 0.54
CA PHE A 52 0.67 -9.92 -0.35
C PHE A 52 1.18 -8.58 -0.90
N HIS A 53 1.96 -7.80 -0.14
CA HIS A 53 2.65 -6.60 -0.62
C HIS A 53 3.80 -6.89 -1.59
N ILE A 54 4.19 -8.15 -1.79
CA ILE A 54 5.09 -8.60 -2.86
C ILE A 54 4.25 -9.03 -4.07
N ILE A 55 3.26 -9.90 -3.84
CA ILE A 55 2.46 -10.54 -4.90
C ILE A 55 1.58 -9.52 -5.62
N MET A 56 0.88 -8.65 -4.89
CA MET A 56 -0.07 -7.69 -5.45
C MET A 56 0.58 -6.68 -6.40
N PRO A 57 1.66 -5.96 -6.03
CA PRO A 57 2.31 -5.05 -6.96
C PRO A 57 3.01 -5.78 -8.10
N LEU A 58 3.47 -7.03 -7.91
CA LEU A 58 4.00 -7.84 -9.01
C LEU A 58 2.94 -8.07 -10.08
N ILE A 59 1.75 -8.57 -9.69
CA ILE A 59 0.63 -8.78 -10.59
C ILE A 59 0.18 -7.45 -11.20
N GLY A 60 0.06 -6.41 -10.37
CA GLY A 60 -0.30 -5.06 -10.78
C GLY A 60 0.62 -4.54 -11.88
N MET A 61 1.94 -4.65 -11.70
CA MET A 61 2.88 -4.15 -12.70
C MET A 61 2.84 -4.92 -14.03
N TYR A 62 2.63 -6.24 -14.01
CA TYR A 62 2.41 -6.99 -15.24
C TYR A 62 1.12 -6.53 -15.96
N MET A 63 0.03 -6.35 -15.20
CA MET A 63 -1.21 -5.83 -15.74
C MET A 63 -1.04 -4.41 -16.28
N GLY A 64 -0.31 -3.54 -15.57
CA GLY A 64 -0.02 -2.18 -15.98
C GLY A 64 0.78 -2.11 -17.30
N LYS A 65 1.79 -2.97 -17.47
CA LYS A 65 2.53 -3.09 -18.73
C LYS A 65 1.61 -3.52 -19.88
N TYR A 66 0.72 -4.48 -19.63
CA TYR A 66 -0.26 -4.90 -20.62
C TYR A 66 -1.23 -3.77 -20.99
N VAL A 67 -1.80 -3.09 -19.99
CA VAL A 67 -2.69 -1.94 -20.19
C VAL A 67 -2.00 -0.79 -20.93
N SER A 68 -0.73 -0.51 -20.62
CA SER A 68 0.06 0.51 -21.31
C SER A 68 0.19 0.22 -22.81
N SER A 69 0.37 -1.05 -23.20
CA SER A 69 0.42 -1.44 -24.61
C SER A 69 -0.90 -1.22 -25.35
N LEU A 70 -2.03 -1.21 -24.64
CA LEU A 70 -3.37 -0.98 -25.20
C LEU A 70 -3.74 0.51 -25.27
N LEU A 71 -3.33 1.29 -24.27
CA LEU A 71 -3.76 2.69 -24.10
C LEU A 71 -2.85 3.72 -24.79
N GLY A 72 -1.61 3.36 -25.14
CA GLY A 72 -0.68 4.27 -25.82
C GLY A 72 -0.50 5.58 -25.05
N ASP A 73 -0.71 6.72 -25.70
CA ASP A 73 -0.48 8.05 -25.14
C ASP A 73 -1.40 8.40 -23.95
N ILE A 74 -2.53 7.70 -23.79
CA ILE A 74 -3.47 7.92 -22.67
C ILE A 74 -2.95 7.30 -21.36
N THR A 75 -1.94 6.42 -21.45
CA THR A 75 -1.34 5.70 -20.32
C THR A 75 -1.00 6.62 -19.14
N THR A 76 -0.39 7.77 -19.40
CA THR A 76 0.03 8.72 -18.36
C THR A 76 -1.16 9.22 -17.54
N TYR A 77 -2.23 9.65 -18.22
CA TYR A 77 -3.46 10.11 -17.57
C TYR A 77 -4.19 9.00 -16.83
N ALA A 78 -4.22 7.80 -17.40
CA ALA A 78 -4.87 6.65 -16.77
C ALA A 78 -4.14 6.19 -15.50
N ALA A 79 -2.81 6.10 -15.54
CA ALA A 79 -2.01 5.71 -14.39
C ALA A 79 -2.01 6.77 -13.28
N GLY A 80 -1.92 8.06 -13.62
CA GLY A 80 -2.07 9.16 -12.67
C GLY A 80 -3.49 9.24 -12.10
N GLY A 81 -4.51 9.07 -12.94
CA GLY A 81 -5.91 9.03 -12.53
C GLY A 81 -6.20 7.90 -11.54
N LEU A 82 -5.61 6.72 -11.76
CA LEU A 82 -5.73 5.60 -10.83
C LEU A 82 -5.14 5.93 -9.44
N LEU A 83 -4.00 6.62 -9.39
CA LEU A 83 -3.39 7.08 -8.13
C LEU A 83 -4.23 8.16 -7.44
N VAL A 84 -4.80 9.11 -8.18
CA VAL A 84 -5.70 10.13 -7.64
C VAL A 84 -6.95 9.49 -7.03
N LEU A 85 -7.58 8.56 -7.75
CA LEU A 85 -8.76 7.83 -7.28
C LEU A 85 -8.45 7.03 -6.02
N LEU A 86 -7.32 6.31 -6.00
CA LEU A 86 -6.90 5.54 -4.84
C LEU A 86 -6.60 6.43 -3.63
N GLY A 87 -5.80 7.49 -3.82
CA GLY A 87 -5.46 8.43 -2.76
C GLY A 87 -6.69 9.12 -2.18
N GLY A 88 -7.63 9.52 -3.04
CA GLY A 88 -8.92 10.05 -2.61
C GLY A 88 -9.75 9.04 -1.82
N HIS A 89 -9.81 7.77 -2.27
CA HIS A 89 -10.53 6.70 -1.57
C HIS A 89 -9.95 6.44 -0.17
N MET A 90 -8.63 6.39 -0.02
CA MET A 90 -7.96 6.22 1.28
C MET A 90 -8.25 7.39 2.22
N ILE A 91 -8.19 8.64 1.73
CA ILE A 91 -8.55 9.81 2.53
C ILE A 91 -10.01 9.74 2.97
N LEU A 92 -10.94 9.41 2.08
CA LEU A 92 -12.36 9.29 2.41
C LEU A 92 -12.63 8.19 3.44
N ASN A 93 -11.92 7.06 3.36
CA ASN A 93 -12.04 5.97 4.31
C ASN A 93 -11.47 6.34 5.68
N ALA A 94 -10.34 7.05 5.73
CA ALA A 94 -9.76 7.53 6.98
C ALA A 94 -10.72 8.41 7.80
N PHE A 95 -11.62 9.15 7.16
CA PHE A 95 -12.63 9.98 7.85
C PHE A 95 -13.97 9.26 8.08
N ARG A 96 -14.15 8.05 7.56
CA ARG A 96 -15.34 7.24 7.81
C ARG A 96 -15.15 6.41 9.07
N GLU A 97 -15.68 6.90 10.19
CA GLU A 97 -15.75 6.13 11.44
C GLU A 97 -16.55 4.83 11.22
N GLY A 98 -15.94 3.69 11.54
CA GLY A 98 -16.72 2.51 11.98
C GLY A 98 -16.53 1.19 11.24
N ASP A 99 -15.83 1.10 10.12
CA ASP A 99 -15.67 -0.18 9.40
C ASP A 99 -14.40 -0.94 9.81
N THR A 100 -14.19 -1.12 11.12
CA THR A 100 -13.27 -2.19 11.56
C THR A 100 -13.86 -3.51 11.10
N LYS A 101 -13.49 -3.96 9.90
CA LYS A 101 -13.92 -5.24 9.35
C LYS A 101 -13.81 -6.27 10.45
N LEU A 102 -14.88 -7.03 10.68
CA LEU A 102 -14.95 -8.12 11.65
C LEU A 102 -13.99 -9.23 11.21
N VAL A 103 -12.70 -8.97 11.31
CA VAL A 103 -11.64 -9.89 10.96
C VAL A 103 -11.45 -10.81 12.14
N ASN A 104 -11.77 -12.08 11.91
CA ASN A 104 -11.41 -13.14 12.82
C ASN A 104 -9.90 -13.40 12.71
N HIS A 105 -9.11 -12.60 13.41
CA HIS A 105 -7.64 -12.67 13.45
C HIS A 105 -7.09 -14.02 13.92
N ARG A 106 -7.92 -14.89 14.53
CA ARG A 106 -7.53 -16.23 14.96
C ARG A 106 -7.57 -17.28 13.84
N SER A 107 -8.40 -17.07 12.81
CA SER A 107 -8.52 -17.99 11.69
C SER A 107 -7.48 -17.70 10.61
N LEU A 108 -6.96 -18.75 9.94
CA LEU A 108 -6.08 -18.60 8.77
C LEU A 108 -6.78 -17.80 7.67
N LEU A 109 -8.05 -18.08 7.46
CA LEU A 109 -8.87 -17.41 6.45
C LEU A 109 -9.03 -15.91 6.78
N GLY A 110 -9.24 -15.58 8.06
CA GLY A 110 -9.34 -14.17 8.49
C GLY A 110 -8.04 -13.39 8.28
N VAL A 111 -6.89 -13.99 8.60
CA VAL A 111 -5.57 -13.37 8.35
C VAL A 111 -5.32 -13.16 6.86
N VAL A 112 -5.67 -14.14 6.03
CA VAL A 112 -5.51 -14.06 4.57
C VAL A 112 -6.41 -12.97 4.00
N LEU A 113 -7.70 -12.95 4.34
CA LEU A 113 -8.64 -11.92 3.86
C LEU A 113 -8.26 -10.52 4.31
N PHE A 114 -7.80 -10.36 5.54
CA PHE A 114 -7.31 -9.08 6.03
C PHE A 114 -6.10 -8.61 5.24
N SER A 115 -5.08 -9.46 5.12
CA SER A 115 -3.85 -9.13 4.42
C SER A 115 -4.10 -8.87 2.94
N LEU A 116 -5.02 -9.61 2.33
CA LEU A 116 -5.49 -9.37 0.98
C LEU A 116 -6.14 -7.98 0.87
N SER A 117 -7.09 -7.66 1.76
CA SER A 117 -7.79 -6.38 1.75
C SER A 117 -6.85 -5.18 1.85
N VAL A 118 -5.87 -5.22 2.76
CA VAL A 118 -4.86 -4.16 2.95
C VAL A 118 -3.95 -4.04 1.72
N SER A 119 -3.72 -5.13 1.00
CA SER A 119 -2.77 -5.14 -0.12
C SER A 119 -3.41 -4.82 -1.47
N VAL A 120 -4.74 -4.62 -1.53
CA VAL A 120 -5.43 -4.22 -2.78
C VAL A 120 -4.91 -2.89 -3.29
N ASP A 121 -4.57 -1.97 -2.39
CA ASP A 121 -4.04 -0.65 -2.75
C ASP A 121 -2.68 -0.78 -3.43
N SER A 122 -1.83 -1.71 -2.95
CA SER A 122 -0.54 -2.03 -3.57
C SER A 122 -0.67 -2.63 -4.97
N PHE A 123 -1.75 -3.37 -5.25
CA PHE A 123 -2.05 -3.83 -6.62
C PHE A 123 -2.35 -2.64 -7.53
N SER A 124 -3.23 -1.74 -7.10
CA SER A 124 -3.65 -0.56 -7.87
C SER A 124 -2.47 0.36 -8.19
N VAL A 125 -1.63 0.67 -7.18
CA VAL A 125 -0.37 1.39 -7.39
C VAL A 125 0.59 0.60 -8.30
N GLY A 126 0.64 -0.72 -8.15
CA GLY A 126 1.42 -1.59 -9.03
C GLY A 126 1.01 -1.46 -10.49
N VAL A 127 -0.29 -1.36 -10.79
CA VAL A 127 -0.80 -1.10 -12.15
C VAL A 127 -0.27 0.24 -12.67
N SER A 128 -0.43 1.32 -11.89
CA SER A 128 0.10 2.63 -12.26
C SER A 128 1.62 2.60 -12.52
N LEU A 129 2.41 2.00 -11.62
CA LEU A 129 3.87 1.93 -11.78
C LEU A 129 4.31 0.98 -12.91
N GLY A 130 3.51 -0.03 -13.23
CA GLY A 130 3.72 -0.91 -14.39
C GLY A 130 3.54 -0.17 -15.71
N MET A 131 2.57 0.75 -15.75
CA MET A 131 2.32 1.62 -16.89
C MET A 131 3.46 2.61 -17.15
N PHE A 132 4.18 3.04 -16.10
CA PHE A 132 5.34 3.93 -16.19
C PHE A 132 6.70 3.21 -16.28
N SER A 133 6.72 1.90 -16.55
CA SER A 133 7.97 1.12 -16.71
C SER A 133 8.93 1.20 -15.52
N SER A 134 8.41 1.13 -14.28
CA SER A 134 9.26 1.14 -13.09
C SER A 134 10.11 -0.13 -12.92
N ASN A 135 11.17 -0.04 -12.11
CA ASN A 135 12.03 -1.18 -11.79
C ASN A 135 11.25 -2.22 -10.96
N LEU A 136 10.91 -3.33 -11.61
CA LEU A 136 10.04 -4.36 -11.05
C LEU A 136 10.56 -4.93 -9.73
N ILE A 137 11.85 -5.30 -9.68
CA ILE A 137 12.43 -5.96 -8.50
C ILE A 137 12.45 -4.99 -7.32
N LEU A 138 12.85 -3.74 -7.58
CA LEU A 138 12.94 -2.72 -6.56
C LEU A 138 11.56 -2.38 -5.98
N THR A 139 10.55 -2.16 -6.83
CA THR A 139 9.17 -1.87 -6.39
C THR A 139 8.60 -2.99 -5.53
N VAL A 140 8.71 -4.24 -5.99
CA VAL A 140 8.15 -5.40 -5.28
C VAL A 140 8.82 -5.62 -3.93
N LEU A 141 10.15 -5.52 -3.86
CA LEU A 141 10.87 -5.68 -2.60
C LEU A 141 10.63 -4.51 -1.65
N ALA A 142 10.62 -3.27 -2.16
CA ALA A 142 10.34 -2.09 -1.34
C ALA A 142 8.94 -2.16 -0.72
N PHE A 143 7.92 -2.50 -1.51
CA PHE A 143 6.54 -2.59 -1.02
C PHE A 143 6.39 -3.73 -0.01
N GLY A 144 6.96 -4.90 -0.29
CA GLY A 144 6.97 -6.04 0.63
C GLY A 144 7.64 -5.73 1.97
N VAL A 145 8.83 -5.13 1.94
CA VAL A 145 9.59 -4.79 3.15
C VAL A 145 8.91 -3.66 3.92
N CYS A 146 8.57 -2.55 3.26
CA CYS A 146 7.90 -1.43 3.92
C CYS A 146 6.53 -1.84 4.47
N GLY A 147 5.70 -2.53 3.68
CA GLY A 147 4.39 -3.02 4.12
C GLY A 147 4.49 -4.01 5.28
N GLY A 148 5.46 -4.93 5.23
CA GLY A 148 5.72 -5.86 6.33
C GLY A 148 6.16 -5.17 7.63
N VAL A 149 7.15 -4.27 7.54
CA VAL A 149 7.66 -3.51 8.69
C VAL A 149 6.55 -2.63 9.29
N MET A 150 5.82 -1.91 8.45
CA MET A 150 4.73 -1.05 8.88
C MET A 150 3.58 -1.84 9.49
N SER A 151 3.25 -3.02 8.95
CA SER A 151 2.27 -3.93 9.55
C SER A 151 2.69 -4.38 10.96
N VAL A 152 3.95 -4.79 11.15
CA VAL A 152 4.48 -5.13 12.49
C VAL A 152 4.36 -3.94 13.43
N MET A 153 4.78 -2.75 12.99
CA MET A 153 4.73 -1.53 13.80
C MET A 153 3.30 -1.17 14.21
N GLY A 154 2.36 -1.18 13.26
CA GLY A 154 0.94 -0.88 13.50
C GLY A 154 0.31 -1.86 14.48
N LEU A 155 0.52 -3.17 14.27
CA LEU A 155 0.02 -4.22 15.16
C LEU A 155 0.59 -4.11 16.58
N LEU A 156 1.89 -3.81 16.74
CA LEU A 156 2.52 -3.65 18.04
C LEU A 156 2.10 -2.36 18.76
N LEU A 157 1.95 -1.25 18.04
CA LEU A 157 1.50 0.01 18.60
C LEU A 157 0.02 -0.05 18.97
N GLY A 158 -0.83 -0.65 18.13
CA GLY A 158 -2.25 -0.87 18.44
C GLY A 158 -2.45 -1.69 19.72
N ARG A 159 -1.55 -2.63 20.04
CA ARG A 159 -1.61 -3.36 21.32
C ARG A 159 -1.35 -2.48 22.55
N ARG A 160 -0.68 -1.35 22.39
CA ARG A 160 -0.28 -0.45 23.49
C ARG A 160 -1.20 0.77 23.61
N VAL A 161 -1.88 1.15 22.53
CA VAL A 161 -2.69 2.37 22.47
C VAL A 161 -4.18 2.01 22.47
N SER A 162 -4.99 2.82 23.13
CA SER A 162 -6.45 2.62 23.24
C SER A 162 -7.27 3.52 22.29
N GLN A 163 -6.61 4.40 21.54
CA GLN A 163 -7.23 5.34 20.61
C GLN A 163 -6.91 4.97 19.16
N ASN A 164 -7.83 5.28 18.26
CA ASN A 164 -7.75 4.91 16.84
C ASN A 164 -6.81 5.84 16.07
N LEU A 165 -5.49 5.78 16.36
CA LEU A 165 -4.47 6.54 15.60
C LEU A 165 -4.31 6.05 14.15
N GLY A 166 -4.96 4.95 13.77
CA GLY A 166 -4.86 4.37 12.44
C GLY A 166 -5.31 5.33 11.35
N ASP A 167 -6.45 5.97 11.55
CA ASP A 167 -7.11 6.87 10.58
C ASP A 167 -6.15 7.93 10.01
N TYR A 168 -5.26 8.49 10.84
CA TYR A 168 -4.25 9.44 10.38
C TYR A 168 -3.22 8.84 9.41
N GLY A 169 -2.80 7.60 9.63
CA GLY A 169 -1.87 6.89 8.75
C GLY A 169 -2.44 6.68 7.35
N GLU A 170 -3.69 6.21 7.27
CA GLU A 170 -4.39 6.00 5.99
C GLU A 170 -4.58 7.32 5.24
N ALA A 171 -4.98 8.39 5.94
CA ALA A 171 -5.10 9.73 5.34
C ALA A 171 -3.76 10.27 4.79
N ILE A 172 -2.65 10.09 5.52
CA ILE A 172 -1.32 10.52 5.07
C ILE A 172 -0.89 9.71 3.84
N GLY A 173 -1.07 8.39 3.87
CA GLY A 173 -0.77 7.53 2.71
C GLY A 173 -1.57 7.94 1.47
N GLY A 174 -2.87 8.20 1.65
CA GLY A 174 -3.75 8.68 0.59
C GLY A 174 -3.35 10.05 0.05
N ALA A 175 -2.94 10.98 0.90
CA ALA A 175 -2.47 12.31 0.49
C ALA A 175 -1.20 12.22 -0.37
N ILE A 176 -0.27 11.34 0.00
CA ILE A 176 0.95 11.10 -0.80
C ILE A 176 0.57 10.56 -2.19
N LEU A 177 -0.32 9.56 -2.26
CA LEU A 177 -0.76 8.98 -3.52
C LEU A 177 -1.49 9.97 -4.42
N LEU A 178 -2.34 10.82 -3.83
CA LEU A 178 -3.03 11.88 -4.54
C LEU A 178 -2.03 12.88 -5.14
N ALA A 179 -1.01 13.27 -4.39
CA ALA A 179 0.05 14.14 -4.87
C ALA A 179 0.83 13.52 -6.04
N PHE A 180 1.21 12.24 -5.96
CA PHE A 180 1.87 11.54 -7.06
C PHE A 180 0.97 11.36 -8.27
N GLY A 181 -0.31 11.10 -8.07
CA GLY A 181 -1.29 11.00 -9.15
C GLY A 181 -1.43 12.30 -9.93
N LEU A 182 -1.46 13.44 -9.23
CA LEU A 182 -1.44 14.76 -9.86
C LEU A 182 -0.12 15.04 -10.57
N LEU A 183 1.02 14.71 -9.93
CA LEU A 183 2.35 14.85 -10.53
C LEU A 183 2.53 14.00 -11.81
N PHE A 184 1.82 12.88 -11.91
CA PHE A 184 1.85 12.06 -13.11
C PHE A 184 1.02 12.66 -14.25
N ILE A 185 0.00 13.47 -13.96
CA ILE A 185 -0.89 14.04 -14.96
C ILE A 185 -0.35 15.36 -15.54
N PHE A 186 0.33 16.17 -14.72
CA PHE A 186 0.81 17.52 -15.07
C PHE A 186 2.34 17.58 -15.16
#